data_AF-A0A0V0RB73-F1
#
_entry.id   AF-A0A0V0RB73-F1
#
_cell.length_a   1.000
_cell.length_b   1.000
_cell.length_c   1.000
_cell.angle_alpha   90.00
_cell.angle_beta   90.00
_cell.angle_gamma   90.00
#
_symmetry.space_group_name_H-M   'P 1'
#
loop_
_entity.id
_entity.type
_entity.pdbx_description
1 polymer ?
#
loop_
_entity_poly.entity_id
_entity_poly.type
_entity_poly.pdbx_seq_one_letter_code
_entity_poly.pdbx_strand_id
1 'polypeptide(L)'
;MEKKNALRRRAAEEMKTVPQIFHEEASSASADLETASQFPTYKSVKTAMYRKRAQKFPRLPPTRQQLEIPPQWRMTKSDRRFLLYNN
;
A
#
# COMPACT_ATOMS: atom_id res chain seq x y z
N MET A 1 15.11 -45.56 -18.90
CA MET A 1 14.64 -44.97 -17.63
C MET A 1 14.85 -43.45 -17.57
N GLU A 2 15.94 -42.91 -18.14
CA GLU A 2 16.26 -41.47 -18.06
C GLU A 2 15.20 -40.53 -18.66
N LYS A 3 14.63 -40.86 -19.83
CA LYS A 3 13.64 -40.01 -20.52
C LYS A 3 12.38 -39.73 -19.68
N LYS A 4 11.94 -40.71 -18.87
CA LYS A 4 10.77 -40.58 -18.00
C LYS A 4 11.04 -39.64 -16.81
N ASN A 5 12.27 -39.66 -16.29
CA ASN A 5 12.68 -38.77 -15.20
C ASN A 5 12.88 -37.33 -15.69
N ALA A 6 13.41 -37.15 -16.91
CA ALA A 6 13.52 -35.84 -17.54
C ALA A 6 12.14 -35.19 -17.76
N LEU A 7 11.15 -35.97 -18.22
CA LEU A 7 9.78 -35.48 -18.43
C LEU A 7 9.10 -35.07 -17.11
N ARG A 8 9.29 -35.84 -16.04
CA ARG A 8 8.75 -35.51 -14.71
C ARG A 8 9.36 -34.25 -14.10
N ARG A 9 10.66 -34.00 -14.33
CA ARG A 9 11.32 -32.76 -13.89
C ARG A 9 10.77 -31.54 -14.61
N ARG A 10 10.60 -31.61 -15.94
CA ARG A 10 9.97 -30.53 -16.72
C ARG A 10 8.54 -30.26 -16.29
N ALA A 11 7.74 -31.30 -16.09
CA ALA A 11 6.38 -31.15 -15.59
C ALA A 11 6.34 -30.47 -14.21
N ALA A 12 7.26 -30.81 -13.31
CA ALA A 12 7.36 -30.17 -12.00
C ALA A 12 7.82 -28.69 -12.06
N GLU A 13 8.69 -28.35 -13.01
CA GLU A 13 9.13 -26.97 -13.30
C GLU A 13 8.01 -26.12 -13.95
N GLU A 14 7.19 -26.75 -14.79
CA GLU A 14 6.04 -26.12 -15.47
C GLU A 14 4.75 -26.13 -14.64
N MET A 15 4.71 -26.85 -13.51
CA MET A 15 3.60 -26.85 -12.52
C MET A 15 3.53 -25.54 -11.72
N LYS A 16 3.82 -24.41 -12.37
CA LYS A 16 3.62 -23.09 -11.79
C LYS A 16 2.14 -22.94 -11.50
N THR A 17 1.83 -22.53 -10.27
CA THR A 17 0.46 -22.19 -9.89
C THR A 17 -0.02 -21.00 -10.72
N VAL A 18 -1.33 -20.88 -10.93
CA VAL A 18 -1.90 -19.74 -11.68
C VAL A 18 -1.39 -18.37 -11.18
N PRO A 19 -1.25 -18.12 -9.85
CA PRO A 19 -0.62 -16.89 -9.37
C PRO A 19 0.84 -16.72 -9.78
N GLN A 20 1.64 -17.79 -9.79
CA GLN A 20 3.05 -17.73 -10.17
C GLN A 20 3.23 -17.42 -11.66
N ILE A 21 2.40 -18.03 -12.52
CA ILE A 21 2.39 -17.74 -13.97
C ILE A 21 2.08 -16.26 -14.19
N PHE A 22 1.04 -15.73 -13.54
CA PHE A 22 0.68 -14.32 -13.65
C PHE A 22 1.80 -13.38 -13.21
N HIS A 23 2.45 -13.66 -12.08
CA HIS A 23 3.54 -12.82 -11.58
C HIS A 23 4.75 -12.81 -12.51
N GLU A 24 5.11 -13.96 -13.08
CA GLU A 24 6.22 -14.08 -14.04
C GLU A 24 5.93 -13.37 -15.36
N GLU A 25 4.71 -13.53 -15.90
CA GLU A 25 4.27 -12.87 -17.12
C GLU A 25 4.20 -11.35 -16.94
N ALA A 26 3.61 -10.88 -15.83
CA ALA A 26 3.57 -9.47 -15.49
C ALA A 26 4.98 -8.89 -15.30
N SER A 27 5.89 -9.64 -14.66
CA SER A 27 7.29 -9.21 -14.50
C SER A 27 7.99 -9.09 -15.85
N SER A 28 7.82 -10.07 -16.74
CA SER A 28 8.39 -10.07 -18.09
C SER A 28 7.85 -8.89 -18.91
N ALA A 29 6.53 -8.69 -18.91
CA ALA A 29 5.86 -7.59 -19.60
C ALA A 29 6.26 -6.21 -19.04
N SER A 30 6.55 -6.11 -17.74
CA SER A 30 7.00 -4.85 -17.13
C SER A 30 8.45 -4.48 -17.48
N ALA A 31 9.26 -5.46 -17.89
CA ALA A 31 10.65 -5.25 -18.31
C ALA A 31 10.78 -4.97 -19.82
N ASP A 32 9.78 -5.35 -20.62
CA ASP A 32 9.71 -5.09 -22.04
C ASP A 32 9.42 -3.60 -22.34
N LEU A 33 10.15 -2.99 -23.27
CA LEU A 33 10.06 -1.54 -23.52
C LEU A 33 8.69 -1.13 -24.07
N GLU A 34 8.11 -1.92 -24.98
CA GLU A 34 6.82 -1.64 -25.60
C GLU A 34 5.68 -1.74 -24.59
N THR A 35 5.77 -2.74 -23.70
CA THR A 35 4.71 -3.07 -22.75
C THR A 35 4.86 -2.37 -21.40
N ALA A 36 6.07 -1.97 -21.01
CA ALA A 36 6.36 -1.29 -19.73
C ALA A 36 5.52 -0.01 -19.54
N SER A 37 5.18 0.68 -20.63
CA SER A 37 4.34 1.89 -20.61
C SER A 37 2.92 1.64 -20.06
N GLN A 38 2.42 0.41 -20.16
CA GLN A 38 1.09 0.02 -19.68
C GLN A 38 1.07 -0.21 -18.17
N PHE A 39 2.25 -0.40 -17.55
CA PHE A 39 2.35 -0.64 -16.11
C PHE A 39 2.37 0.68 -15.33
N PRO A 40 1.69 0.74 -14.17
CA PRO A 40 1.77 1.88 -13.28
C PRO A 40 3.21 2.09 -12.79
N THR A 41 3.68 3.34 -12.83
CA THR A 41 4.95 3.71 -12.20
C THR A 41 4.82 3.78 -10.68
N TYR A 42 5.93 3.61 -9.95
CA TYR A 42 5.94 3.79 -8.50
C TYR A 42 5.36 5.14 -8.06
N LYS A 43 5.65 6.22 -8.81
CA LYS A 43 5.12 7.56 -8.53
C LYS A 43 3.61 7.62 -8.68
N SER A 44 3.03 6.98 -9.70
CA SER A 44 1.56 6.97 -9.90
C SER A 44 0.87 6.16 -8.81
N VAL A 45 1.41 4.99 -8.45
CA VAL A 45 0.90 4.14 -7.36
C VAL A 45 0.96 4.88 -6.03
N LYS A 46 2.10 5.48 -5.69
CA LYS A 46 2.27 6.29 -4.48
C LYS A 46 1.27 7.43 -4.43
N THR A 47 1.12 8.18 -5.53
CA THR A 47 0.19 9.32 -5.59
C THR A 47 -1.26 8.89 -5.41
N ALA A 48 -1.70 7.83 -6.10
CA ALA A 48 -3.05 7.30 -5.96
C ALA A 48 -3.33 6.83 -4.53
N MET A 49 -2.38 6.12 -3.92
CA MET A 49 -2.48 5.63 -2.55
C MET A 49 -2.64 6.78 -1.54
N TYR A 50 -1.76 7.78 -1.58
CA TYR A 50 -1.86 8.92 -0.66
C TYR A 50 -3.07 9.79 -0.93
N ARG A 51 -3.51 9.92 -2.19
CA ARG A 51 -4.77 10.61 -2.53
C ARG A 51 -5.99 9.92 -1.91
N LYS A 52 -6.08 8.59 -2.00
CA LYS A 52 -7.15 7.82 -1.36
C LYS A 52 -7.11 7.93 0.17
N ARG A 53 -5.91 7.91 0.76
CA ARG A 53 -5.75 8.15 2.21
C ARG A 53 -6.23 9.56 2.60
N ALA A 54 -5.84 10.58 1.85
CA ALA A 54 -6.24 11.96 2.11
C ALA A 54 -7.75 12.22 1.90
N GLN A 55 -8.45 11.37 1.14
CA GLN A 55 -9.92 11.40 1.07
C GLN A 55 -10.59 10.81 2.31
N LYS A 56 -9.94 9.83 2.95
CA LYS A 56 -10.48 9.15 4.15
C LYS A 56 -10.24 9.97 5.42
N PHE A 57 -9.10 10.65 5.51
CA PHE A 57 -8.77 11.46 6.67
C PHE A 57 -9.12 12.93 6.42
N PRO A 58 -9.85 13.59 7.34
CA PRO A 58 -10.06 15.01 7.23
C PRO A 58 -8.71 15.72 7.23
N ARG A 59 -8.62 16.84 6.49
CA ARG A 59 -7.44 17.69 6.55
C ARG A 59 -7.29 18.18 7.99
N LEU A 60 -6.07 18.13 8.50
CA LEU A 60 -5.79 18.71 9.80
C LEU A 60 -6.16 20.20 9.75
N PRO A 61 -6.79 20.72 10.80
CA PRO A 61 -7.07 22.15 10.86
C PRO A 61 -5.76 22.95 10.74
N PRO A 62 -5.77 24.05 9.97
CA PRO A 62 -4.59 24.89 9.79
C PRO A 62 -4.08 25.51 11.10
N THR A 63 -4.98 25.75 12.06
CA THR A 63 -4.63 26.36 13.35
C THR A 63 -4.98 25.42 14.50
N ARG A 64 -4.12 25.35 15.52
CA ARG A 64 -4.37 24.56 16.74
C ARG A 64 -5.64 24.99 17.49
N GLN A 65 -6.09 26.23 17.32
CA GLN A 65 -7.34 26.76 17.88
C GLN A 65 -8.59 26.08 17.31
N GLN A 66 -8.53 25.51 16.10
CA GLN A 66 -9.64 24.78 15.49
C GLN A 66 -9.67 23.31 15.91
N LEU A 67 -8.68 22.82 16.66
CA LEU A 67 -8.74 21.50 17.29
C LEU A 67 -9.60 21.60 18.56
N GLU A 68 -10.91 21.53 18.39
CA GLU A 68 -11.81 21.43 19.54
C GLU A 68 -11.60 20.09 20.24
N ILE A 69 -11.15 20.14 21.50
CA ILE A 69 -11.04 18.95 22.35
C ILE A 69 -12.37 18.77 23.08
N PRO A 70 -13.03 17.61 22.92
CA PRO A 70 -14.23 17.29 23.67
C PRO A 70 -14.04 17.50 25.18
N PRO A 71 -15.03 18.04 25.91
CA PRO A 71 -14.91 18.35 27.34
C PRO A 71 -14.32 17.23 28.19
N GLN A 72 -14.71 15.98 27.91
CA GLN A 72 -14.26 14.79 28.61
C GLN A 72 -12.76 14.47 28.45
N TRP A 73 -12.08 15.04 27.45
CA TRP A 73 -10.65 14.86 27.18
C TRP A 73 -9.82 16.11 27.49
N ARG A 74 -10.46 17.20 27.95
CA ARG A 74 -9.74 18.41 28.36
C ARG A 74 -8.92 18.22 29.63
N MET A 75 -9.27 17.25 30.48
CA MET A 75 -8.65 17.01 31.77
C MET A 75 -7.92 15.67 31.81
N THR A 76 -6.74 15.63 32.41
CA THR A 76 -6.02 14.40 32.74
C THR A 76 -6.69 13.70 33.91
N LYS A 77 -6.30 12.44 34.16
CA LYS A 77 -6.73 11.69 35.36
C LYS A 77 -6.28 12.34 36.68
N SER A 78 -5.32 13.27 36.62
CA SER A 78 -4.81 14.07 37.74
C SER A 78 -5.42 15.46 37.81
N ASP A 79 -6.55 15.68 37.12
CA ASP A 79 -7.30 16.93 37.08
C ASP A 79 -6.49 18.14 36.56
N ARG A 80 -5.55 17.90 35.64
CA ARG A 80 -4.78 18.95 34.96
C ARG A 80 -5.28 19.11 33.54
N ARG A 81 -5.26 20.33 32.99
CA ARG A 81 -5.59 20.54 31.57
C ARG A 81 -4.61 19.78 30.67
N PHE A 82 -5.13 18.95 29.77
CA PHE A 82 -4.35 18.10 28.88
C PHE A 82 -3.57 18.92 27.84
N LEU A 83 -4.16 20.02 27.36
CA LEU A 83 -3.46 21.01 26.54
C LEU A 83 -3.28 22.33 27.30
N LEU A 84 -2.06 22.88 27.22
CA LEU A 84 -1.62 24.13 27.86
C LEU A 84 -2.04 25.41 27.11
N TYR A 85 -2.89 25.33 26.08
CA TYR A 85 -3.22 26.49 25.26
C TYR A 85 -4.44 27.24 25.81
N ASN A 86 -4.23 28.48 26.21
CA ASN A 86 -5.28 29.44 26.54
C ASN A 86 -5.92 29.96 25.24
N ASN A 87 -7.24 30.17 25.26
CA ASN A 87 -7.89 31.09 24.33
C ASN A 87 -7.48 32.53 24.64
#